data_AF-A0A2R6CAW1-F1
#
_entry.id   AF-A0A2R6CAW1-F1
#
_cell.length_a   1.000
_cell.length_b   1.000
_cell.length_c   1.000
_cell.angle_alpha   90.00
_cell.angle_beta   90.00
_cell.angle_gamma   90.00
#
_symmetry.space_group_name_H-M   'P 1'
#
loop_
_entity.id
_entity.type
_entity.pdbx_description
1 polymer ?
#
loop_
_entity_poly.entity_id
_entity_poly.type
_entity_poly.pdbx_seq_one_letter_code
_entity_poly.pdbx_strand_id
1 'polypeptide(L)'
;MVASNGAKLYYFGIPSGYEFRSLLDDIVDVSKNTTRLPEEVRAQIRGIGDPVHIKVFVTPTCPYCPRAVRTAHQFALENPNIRADMIEALEFPELAQQYNVMAVPKVVINESTEFEGALPENVFAESVVSALS
;
A
#
# COMPACT_ATOMS: atom_id res chain seq x y z
N MET A 1 11.51 -0.51 -3.56
CA MET A 1 12.49 0.61 -3.61
C MET A 1 12.84 0.95 -2.18
N VAL A 2 14.10 1.21 -1.86
CA VAL A 2 14.48 1.63 -0.50
C VAL A 2 14.78 3.13 -0.54
N ALA A 3 13.93 3.93 0.09
CA ALA A 3 14.16 5.36 0.21
C ALA A 3 15.27 5.65 1.24
N SER A 4 15.90 6.82 1.15
CA SER A 4 16.98 7.24 2.06
C SER A 4 16.55 7.30 3.54
N ASN A 5 15.24 7.42 3.80
CA ASN A 5 14.65 7.40 5.14
C ASN A 5 14.35 5.98 5.67
N GLY A 6 14.70 4.92 4.92
CA GLY A 6 14.40 3.54 5.30
C GLY A 6 12.98 3.07 4.96
N ALA A 7 12.24 3.80 4.11
CA ALA A 7 10.90 3.38 3.68
C ALA A 7 10.92 2.01 3.01
N LYS A 8 9.91 1.21 3.34
CA LYS A 8 9.77 -0.20 2.94
C LYS A 8 8.57 -0.35 1.99
N LEU A 9 8.67 0.21 0.79
CA LEU A 9 7.67 0.04 -0.27
C LEU A 9 8.20 -0.84 -1.41
N TYR A 10 7.42 -1.84 -1.83
CA TYR A 10 7.86 -2.86 -2.77
C TYR A 10 6.80 -3.15 -3.82
N TYR A 11 7.27 -3.50 -5.01
CA TYR A 11 6.46 -4.02 -6.11
C TYR A 11 6.82 -5.48 -6.33
N PHE A 12 5.83 -6.36 -6.28
CA PHE A 12 5.94 -7.77 -6.60
C PHE A 12 5.14 -8.04 -7.88
N GLY A 13 5.86 -8.42 -8.94
CA GLY A 13 5.32 -8.55 -10.30
C GLY A 13 5.54 -7.28 -11.13
N ILE A 14 5.07 -7.28 -12.38
CA ILE A 14 5.28 -6.16 -13.29
C ILE A 14 4.27 -5.03 -12.98
N PRO A 15 4.71 -3.82 -12.59
CA PRO A 15 3.83 -2.65 -12.44
C PRO A 15 3.45 -2.06 -13.81
N SER A 16 2.67 -2.81 -14.58
CA SER A 16 2.19 -2.45 -15.91
C SER A 16 0.75 -1.91 -15.88
N GLY A 17 0.24 -1.49 -17.05
CA GLY A 17 -1.10 -0.93 -17.17
C GLY A 17 -1.27 0.32 -16.30
N TYR A 18 -2.30 0.35 -15.46
CA TYR A 18 -2.56 1.49 -14.58
C TYR A 18 -1.47 1.69 -13.50
N GLU A 19 -0.77 0.62 -13.09
CA GLU A 19 0.27 0.70 -12.05
C GLU A 19 1.59 1.27 -12.55
N PHE A 20 1.80 1.35 -13.87
CA PHE A 20 3.00 2.01 -14.41
C PHE A 20 3.08 3.47 -13.97
N ARG A 21 1.92 4.15 -13.90
CA ARG A 21 1.85 5.50 -13.37
C ARG A 21 2.15 5.55 -11.87
N SER A 22 1.62 4.61 -11.09
CA SER A 22 1.91 4.52 -9.66
C SER A 22 3.41 4.43 -9.39
N LEU A 23 4.10 3.58 -10.17
CA LEU A 23 5.55 3.41 -10.06
C LEU A 23 6.30 4.73 -10.30
N LEU A 24 5.94 5.45 -11.36
CA LEU A 24 6.57 6.74 -11.68
C LEU A 24 6.33 7.77 -10.56
N ASP A 25 5.09 7.85 -10.08
CA ASP A 25 4.76 8.77 -9.00
C ASP A 25 5.47 8.38 -7.68
N ASP A 26 5.67 7.09 -7.39
CA ASP A 26 6.41 6.63 -6.20
C ASP A 26 7.89 6.96 -6.29
N ILE A 27 8.51 6.83 -7.48
CA ILE A 27 9.89 7.26 -7.70
C ILE A 27 10.04 8.75 -7.36
N VAL A 28 9.08 9.58 -7.81
CA VAL A 28 9.11 11.02 -7.53
C VAL A 28 8.95 11.30 -6.04
N ASP A 29 7.98 10.66 -5.38
CA ASP A 29 7.71 10.87 -3.95
C ASP A 29 8.88 10.41 -3.08
N VAL A 30 9.47 9.25 -3.38
CA VAL A 30 10.67 8.74 -2.71
C VAL A 30 11.86 9.67 -2.92
N SER A 31 12.08 10.15 -4.14
CA SER A 31 13.16 11.07 -4.47
C SER A 31 13.07 12.39 -3.69
N LYS A 32 11.84 12.89 -3.49
CA LYS A 32 11.58 14.13 -2.75
C LYS A 32 11.39 13.92 -1.25
N ASN A 33 11.19 12.67 -0.82
CA ASN A 33 10.74 12.31 0.53
C ASN A 33 9.48 13.09 0.94
N THR A 34 8.48 13.13 0.05
CA THR A 34 7.21 13.86 0.28
C THR A 34 6.01 13.00 -0.06
N THR A 35 4.95 13.10 0.75
CA THR A 35 3.63 12.54 0.43
C THR A 35 2.60 13.65 0.22
N ARG A 36 1.45 13.29 -0.34
CA ARG A 36 0.29 14.17 -0.58
C ARG A 36 -0.86 13.91 0.41
N LEU A 37 -0.60 13.13 1.45
CA LEU A 37 -1.56 12.79 2.48
C LEU A 37 -1.97 14.05 3.29
N PRO A 38 -3.25 14.18 3.69
CA PRO A 38 -3.69 15.17 4.67
C PRO A 38 -2.85 15.12 5.94
N GLU A 39 -2.64 16.27 6.59
CA GLU A 39 -1.83 16.34 7.82
C GLU A 39 -2.38 15.45 8.94
N GLU A 40 -3.70 15.35 9.07
CA GLU A 40 -4.36 14.47 10.05
C GLU A 40 -3.98 12.99 9.84
N VAL A 41 -3.97 12.53 8.59
CA VAL A 41 -3.59 11.17 8.22
C VAL A 41 -2.09 10.94 8.47
N ARG A 42 -1.24 11.91 8.12
CA ARG A 42 0.20 11.83 8.38
C ARG A 42 0.50 11.73 9.87
N ALA A 43 -0.16 12.53 10.70
CA ALA A 43 0.01 12.50 12.14
C ALA A 43 -0.38 11.14 12.73
N GLN A 44 -1.51 10.58 12.30
CA GLN A 44 -1.96 9.24 12.71
C GLN A 44 -0.94 8.16 12.31
N ILE A 45 -0.51 8.17 11.05
CA ILE A 45 0.43 7.17 10.52
C ILE A 45 1.81 7.25 11.19
N ARG A 46 2.34 8.46 11.42
CA ARG A 46 3.62 8.65 12.13
C ARG A 46 3.56 8.24 13.61
N GLY A 47 2.37 8.24 14.21
CA GLY A 47 2.15 7.81 15.60
C GLY A 47 2.26 6.30 15.82
N ILE A 48 2.30 5.50 14.75
CA ILE A 48 2.37 4.03 14.85
C ILE A 48 3.77 3.57 15.27
N GLY A 49 3.87 3.01 16.48
CA GLY A 49 5.11 2.45 17.02
C GLY A 49 5.37 0.99 16.65
N ASP A 50 4.31 0.23 16.39
CA ASP A 50 4.39 -1.22 16.13
C ASP A 50 4.58 -1.52 14.63
N PRO A 51 5.22 -2.66 14.28
CA PRO A 51 5.38 -3.06 12.88
C PRO A 51 4.03 -3.31 12.19
N VAL A 52 3.89 -2.78 10.97
CA VAL A 52 2.74 -3.01 10.10
C VAL A 52 3.20 -3.53 8.75
N HIS A 53 2.55 -4.58 8.25
CA HIS A 53 2.73 -5.07 6.89
C HIS A 53 1.42 -4.98 6.12
N ILE A 54 1.40 -4.09 5.14
CA ILE A 54 0.30 -3.89 4.20
C ILE A 54 0.62 -4.63 2.90
N LYS A 55 -0.30 -5.45 2.42
CA LYS A 55 -0.28 -6.08 1.09
C LYS A 55 -1.44 -5.53 0.28
N VAL A 56 -1.18 -5.08 -0.94
CA VAL A 56 -2.19 -4.57 -1.87
C VAL A 56 -2.14 -5.42 -3.13
N PHE A 57 -3.14 -6.29 -3.29
CA PHE A 57 -3.32 -7.12 -4.49
C PHE A 57 -3.99 -6.31 -5.58
N VAL A 58 -3.43 -6.36 -6.79
CA VAL A 58 -3.87 -5.59 -7.95
C VAL A 58 -3.88 -6.42 -9.23
N THR A 59 -4.46 -5.88 -10.30
CA THR A 59 -4.29 -6.39 -11.68
C THR A 59 -3.99 -5.21 -12.62
N PRO A 60 -3.35 -5.43 -13.79
CA PRO A 60 -2.86 -4.33 -14.63
C PRO A 60 -3.98 -3.45 -15.20
N THR A 61 -5.18 -4.00 -15.31
CA THR A 61 -6.36 -3.35 -15.90
C THR A 61 -7.27 -2.67 -14.88
N CYS A 62 -6.96 -2.78 -13.58
CA CYS A 62 -7.78 -2.20 -12.51
C CYS A 62 -7.55 -0.68 -12.37
N PRO A 63 -8.54 0.17 -12.66
CA PRO A 63 -8.35 1.63 -12.63
C PRO A 63 -8.31 2.20 -11.20
N TYR A 64 -8.78 1.45 -10.20
CA TYR A 64 -8.84 1.89 -8.80
C TYR A 64 -7.63 1.44 -7.98
N CYS A 65 -6.91 0.43 -8.45
CA CYS A 65 -5.75 -0.14 -7.78
C CYS A 65 -4.62 0.87 -7.51
N PRO A 66 -4.32 1.82 -8.43
CA PRO A 66 -3.30 2.82 -8.19
C PRO A 66 -3.54 3.62 -6.92
N ARG A 67 -4.81 3.92 -6.60
CA ARG A 67 -5.14 4.69 -5.39
C ARG A 67 -4.78 3.93 -4.12
N ALA A 68 -5.11 2.63 -4.04
CA ALA A 68 -4.80 1.81 -2.88
C ALA A 68 -3.28 1.62 -2.71
N VAL A 69 -2.57 1.32 -3.80
CA VAL A 69 -1.11 1.15 -3.81
C VAL A 69 -0.42 2.44 -3.35
N ARG A 70 -0.81 3.57 -3.93
CA ARG A 70 -0.22 4.89 -3.63
C ARG A 70 -0.49 5.32 -2.19
N THR A 71 -1.66 5.03 -1.63
CA THR A 71 -1.92 5.32 -0.21
C THR A 71 -1.02 4.46 0.69
N ALA A 72 -0.94 3.15 0.44
CA ALA A 72 -0.10 2.24 1.24
C ALA A 72 1.39 2.60 1.16
N HIS A 73 1.90 2.92 -0.04
CA HIS A 73 3.28 3.34 -0.25
C HIS A 73 3.60 4.68 0.42
N GLN A 74 2.67 5.64 0.40
CA GLN A 74 2.83 6.88 1.15
C GLN A 74 2.84 6.64 2.66
N PHE A 75 2.06 5.70 3.19
CA PHE A 75 2.14 5.32 4.62
C PHE A 75 3.52 4.77 4.98
N ALA A 76 4.07 3.87 4.14
CA ALA A 76 5.42 3.34 4.32
C ALA A 76 6.52 4.41 4.16
N LEU A 77 6.27 5.47 3.38
CA LEU A 77 7.19 6.61 3.26
C LEU A 77 7.15 7.51 4.50
N GLU A 78 5.99 7.66 5.14
CA GLU A 78 5.82 8.46 6.36
C GLU A 78 6.29 7.76 7.64
N ASN A 79 6.31 6.42 7.67
CA ASN A 79 6.68 5.67 8.86
C ASN A 79 7.50 4.40 8.53
N PRO A 80 8.76 4.27 9.02
CA PRO A 80 9.63 3.12 8.76
C PRO A 80 9.17 1.80 9.40
N ASN A 81 8.22 1.84 10.34
CA ASN A 81 7.57 0.66 10.90
C ASN A 81 6.55 0.05 9.94
N ILE A 82 6.12 0.80 8.92
CA ILE A 82 5.16 0.34 7.93
C ILE A 82 5.91 -0.16 6.71
N ARG A 83 5.61 -1.40 6.33
CA ARG A 83 5.96 -2.00 5.05
C ARG A 83 4.73 -2.09 4.18
N ALA A 84 4.84 -1.69 2.93
CA ALA A 84 3.76 -1.78 1.96
C ALA A 84 4.22 -2.50 0.69
N ASP A 85 3.50 -3.56 0.33
CA ASP A 85 3.79 -4.40 -0.82
C ASP A 85 2.63 -4.30 -1.82
N MET A 86 2.87 -3.77 -3.01
CA MET A 86 2.01 -3.99 -4.17
C MET A 86 2.30 -5.39 -4.73
N ILE A 87 1.24 -6.16 -5.02
CA ILE A 87 1.32 -7.53 -5.52
C ILE A 87 0.42 -7.66 -6.74
N GLU A 88 1.00 -7.95 -7.90
CA GLU A 88 0.23 -8.26 -9.10
C GLU A 88 -0.36 -9.68 -8.97
N ALA A 89 -1.68 -9.82 -8.93
CA ALA A 89 -2.33 -11.08 -8.54
C ALA A 89 -2.26 -12.18 -9.62
N LEU A 90 -2.10 -11.82 -10.90
CA LEU A 90 -2.05 -12.78 -12.01
C LEU A 90 -0.68 -13.47 -12.13
N GLU A 91 0.39 -12.81 -11.72
CA GLU A 91 1.75 -13.34 -11.66
C GLU A 91 1.99 -14.17 -10.38
N PHE A 92 1.15 -14.01 -9.35
CA PHE A 92 1.23 -14.74 -8.08
C PHE A 92 -0.10 -15.45 -7.73
N PRO A 93 -0.57 -16.40 -8.56
CA PRO A 93 -1.89 -17.02 -8.41
C PRO A 93 -2.04 -17.83 -7.11
N GLU A 94 -1.00 -18.51 -6.63
CA GLU A 94 -1.06 -19.25 -5.37
C GLU A 94 -1.23 -18.30 -4.18
N LEU A 95 -0.58 -17.14 -4.22
CA LEU A 95 -0.69 -16.12 -3.18
C LEU A 95 -2.07 -15.46 -3.23
N ALA A 96 -2.56 -15.12 -4.43
CA ALA A 96 -3.92 -14.61 -4.61
C ALA A 96 -4.97 -15.59 -4.07
N GLN A 97 -4.78 -16.90 -4.30
CA GLN A 97 -5.64 -17.94 -3.74
C GLN A 97 -5.55 -18.01 -2.21
N GLN A 98 -4.34 -17.99 -1.65
CA GLN A 98 -4.12 -18.01 -0.19
C GLN A 98 -4.87 -16.88 0.52
N TYR A 99 -4.90 -15.69 -0.07
CA TYR A 99 -5.60 -14.52 0.48
C TYR A 99 -7.05 -14.37 -0.02
N ASN A 100 -7.61 -15.38 -0.70
CA ASN A 100 -8.96 -15.35 -1.27
C ASN A 100 -9.23 -14.06 -2.05
N VAL A 101 -8.31 -13.68 -2.94
CA VAL A 101 -8.45 -12.48 -3.78
C VAL A 101 -9.50 -12.75 -4.86
N MET A 102 -10.73 -12.28 -4.62
CA MET A 102 -11.85 -12.39 -5.55
C MET A 102 -12.05 -11.11 -6.38
N ALA A 103 -11.65 -9.96 -5.82
CA ALA A 103 -11.67 -8.67 -6.48
C ALA A 103 -10.41 -7.86 -6.13
N VAL A 104 -10.13 -6.82 -6.92
CA VAL A 104 -9.01 -5.91 -6.71
C VAL A 104 -9.46 -4.44 -6.78
N PRO A 105 -8.80 -3.51 -6.06
CA PRO A 105 -7.70 -3.79 -5.12
C PRO A 105 -8.20 -4.50 -3.87
N LYS A 106 -7.46 -5.51 -3.41
CA LYS A 106 -7.66 -6.14 -2.09
C LYS A 106 -6.48 -5.79 -1.21
N VAL A 107 -6.77 -5.27 -0.03
CA VAL A 107 -5.76 -4.88 0.95
C VAL A 107 -5.82 -5.83 2.14
N VAL A 108 -4.65 -6.30 2.58
CA VAL A 108 -4.48 -7.13 3.78
C VAL A 108 -3.43 -6.47 4.68
N ILE A 109 -3.73 -6.31 5.96
CA ILE A 109 -2.89 -5.64 6.95
C ILE A 109 -2.67 -6.61 8.11
N ASN A 110 -1.40 -6.91 8.41
CA ASN A 110 -0.97 -7.78 9.51
C ASN A 110 -1.70 -9.14 9.58
N GLU A 111 -2.15 -9.66 8.44
CA GLU A 111 -2.94 -10.91 8.34
C GLU A 111 -4.29 -10.90 9.09
N SER A 112 -4.65 -9.80 9.74
CA SER A 112 -5.81 -9.71 10.66
C SER A 112 -6.92 -8.82 10.13
N THR A 113 -6.57 -7.81 9.33
CA THR A 113 -7.52 -6.85 8.77
C THR A 113 -7.45 -6.89 7.25
N GLU A 114 -8.61 -6.92 6.59
CA GLU A 114 -8.68 -6.87 5.13
C GLU A 114 -9.86 -6.03 4.64
N PHE A 115 -9.72 -5.45 3.46
CA PHE A 115 -10.79 -4.76 2.76
C PHE A 115 -10.58 -4.76 1.25
N GLU A 116 -11.65 -4.52 0.50
CA GLU A 116 -11.62 -4.38 -0.96
C GLU A 116 -11.95 -2.94 -1.37
N GLY A 117 -11.41 -2.51 -2.50
CA GLY A 117 -11.66 -1.20 -3.09
C GLY A 117 -10.69 -0.09 -2.62
N ALA A 118 -10.78 1.04 -3.29
CA ALA A 118 -9.94 2.21 -3.04
C ALA A 118 -10.56 3.13 -1.97
N LEU A 119 -10.41 2.73 -0.70
CA LEU A 119 -10.88 3.51 0.44
C LEU A 119 -10.24 4.92 0.48
N PRO A 120 -10.94 5.92 1.04
CA PRO A 120 -10.33 7.19 1.40
C PRO A 120 -9.16 7.00 2.37
N GLU A 121 -8.16 7.89 2.31
CA GLU A 121 -6.90 7.75 3.05
C GLU A 121 -7.10 7.72 4.57
N ASN A 122 -8.06 8.48 5.10
CA ASN A 122 -8.40 8.46 6.53
C ASN A 122 -8.98 7.11 6.96
N VAL A 123 -9.88 6.52 6.17
CA VAL A 123 -10.48 5.21 6.47
C VAL A 123 -9.44 4.08 6.35
N PHE A 124 -8.50 4.20 5.40
CA PHE A 124 -7.36 3.27 5.32
C PHE A 124 -6.48 3.41 6.57
N ALA A 125 -6.13 4.62 7.01
CA ALA A 125 -5.35 4.82 8.23
C ALA A 125 -6.04 4.26 9.48
N GLU A 126 -7.37 4.42 9.60
CA GLU A 126 -8.17 3.76 10.65
C GLU A 126 -8.04 2.23 10.60
N SER A 127 -8.08 1.64 9.40
CA SER A 127 -7.90 0.19 9.21
C SER A 127 -6.51 -0.27 9.63
N VAL A 128 -5.47 0.54 9.40
CA VAL A 128 -4.11 0.25 9.88
C VAL A 128 -4.06 0.24 11.42
N VAL A 129 -4.68 1.22 12.07
CA VAL A 129 -4.73 1.28 13.54
C VAL A 129 -5.52 0.09 14.11
N SER A 130 -6.64 -0.28 13.47
CA SER A 130 -7.43 -1.43 13.88
C SER A 130 -6.65 -2.75 13.81
N ALA A 131 -5.71 -2.89 12.87
CA ALA A 131 -4.89 -4.09 12.72
C ALA A 131 -3.81 -4.27 13.80
N LEU A 132 -3.66 -3.28 14.70
CA LEU A 132 -2.71 -3.29 15.82
C LEU A 132 -3.38 -3.61 17.17
N SER A 133 -4.70 -3.73 17.22
CA SER A 133 -5.47 -4.08 18.42
C SER A 133 -5.75 -5.57 18.50
#